data_AF-A0A7S2PRU2-F1
#
_entry.id   AF-A0A7S2PRU2-F1
#
_cell.length_a   1.000
_cell.length_b   1.000
_cell.length_c   1.000
_cell.angle_alpha   90.00
_cell.angle_beta   90.00
_cell.angle_gamma   90.00
#
_symmetry.space_group_name_H-M   'P 1'
#
loop_
_entity.id
_entity.type
_entity.pdbx_description
1 polymer ?
#
loop_
_entity_poly.entity_id
_entity_poly.type
_entity_poly.pdbx_seq_one_letter_code
_entity_poly.pdbx_strand_id
1 'polypeptide(L)'
;NIRDDLDGAVMKGLLDIIGNQYRFSHDRIQEATYNMMEDGTRRLFHFTYGLSLVSLSIEEGCDGSLFVAVNQLNLGGPAIVQDPSQSFTVAGMNLRAGKKAMEMSDYETAYSYF
;
A
#
# COMPACT_ATOMS: atom_id res chain seq x y z
N ASN A 1 -19.10 -9.12 12.85
CA ASN A 1 -19.61 -8.01 12.02
C ASN A 1 -18.59 -6.93 12.20
N ILE A 2 -17.98 -6.43 11.12
CA ILE A 2 -16.77 -5.60 11.21
C ILE A 2 -16.93 -4.41 12.17
N ARG A 3 -18.13 -3.83 12.26
CA ARG A 3 -18.40 -2.73 13.19
C ARG A 3 -18.34 -3.19 14.66
N ASP A 4 -18.99 -4.29 14.99
CA ASP A 4 -18.99 -4.85 16.35
C ASP A 4 -17.57 -5.26 16.78
N ASP A 5 -16.77 -5.77 15.84
CA ASP A 5 -15.37 -6.14 16.06
C ASP A 5 -14.49 -4.90 16.34
N LEU A 6 -14.71 -3.81 15.59
CA LEU A 6 -14.03 -2.52 15.79
C LEU A 6 -14.46 -1.85 17.10
N ASP A 7 -15.75 -1.86 17.43
CA ASP A 7 -16.27 -1.34 18.71
C ASP A 7 -15.68 -2.13 19.89
N GLY A 8 -15.56 -3.45 19.76
CA GLY A 8 -14.87 -4.29 20.73
C GLY A 8 -13.38 -3.95 20.89
N ALA A 9 -12.69 -3.57 19.81
CA ALA A 9 -11.30 -3.13 19.86
C ALA A 9 -11.13 -1.75 20.50
N VAL A 10 -12.11 -0.85 20.34
CA VAL A 10 -12.17 0.44 21.03
C VAL A 10 -12.31 0.24 22.54
N MET A 11 -13.23 -0.63 22.98
CA MET A 11 -13.39 -0.96 24.40
C MET A 11 -12.14 -1.55 25.05
N LYS A 12 -11.27 -2.19 24.26
CA LYS A 12 -9.99 -2.76 24.71
C LYS A 12 -8.83 -1.76 24.65
N GLY A 13 -9.06 -0.52 24.22
CA GLY A 13 -8.03 0.51 24.07
C GLY A 13 -7.03 0.23 22.95
N LEU A 14 -7.43 -0.56 21.95
CA LEU A 14 -6.60 -0.85 20.77
C LEU A 14 -6.81 0.18 19.65
N LEU A 15 -8.03 0.70 19.56
CA LEU A 15 -8.44 1.70 18.60
C LEU A 15 -9.10 2.89 19.30
N ASP A 16 -8.94 4.07 18.74
CA ASP A 16 -9.69 5.28 19.08
C ASP A 16 -10.68 5.61 17.96
N ILE A 17 -11.78 6.27 18.32
CA ILE A 17 -12.72 6.84 17.36
C ILE A 17 -12.44 8.33 17.23
N ILE A 18 -12.05 8.77 16.03
CA ILE A 18 -11.81 10.17 15.71
C ILE A 18 -12.79 10.57 14.59
N GLY A 19 -13.82 11.32 14.96
CA GLY A 19 -14.92 11.65 14.04
C GLY A 19 -15.67 10.39 13.62
N ASN A 20 -15.62 10.04 12.34
CA ASN A 20 -16.24 8.83 11.77
C ASN A 20 -15.19 7.79 11.33
N GLN A 21 -14.00 7.80 11.92
CA GLN A 21 -12.91 6.90 11.59
C GLN A 21 -12.38 6.19 12.84
N TYR A 22 -11.97 4.93 12.65
CA TYR A 22 -11.21 4.19 13.64
C TYR A 22 -9.72 4.36 13.36
N ARG A 23 -8.92 4.54 14.41
CA ARG A 23 -7.46 4.67 14.33
C ARG A 23 -6.82 3.83 15.42
N PHE A 24 -5.66 3.23 15.16
CA PHE A 24 -4.87 2.63 16.24
C PHE A 24 -4.54 3.68 17.31
N SER A 25 -4.80 3.36 18.57
CA SER A 25 -4.54 4.30 19.68
C SER A 25 -3.05 4.65 19.78
N HIS A 26 -2.17 3.73 19.36
CA HIS A 26 -0.72 3.94 19.27
C HIS A 26 -0.10 3.22 18.07
N ASP A 27 0.96 3.80 17.53
CA ASP A 27 1.75 3.23 16.43
C ASP A 27 2.28 1.82 16.75
N ARG A 28 2.64 1.54 18.00
CA ARG A 28 3.14 0.22 18.41
C ARG A 28 2.07 -0.87 18.31
N ILE A 29 0.79 -0.53 18.47
CA ILE A 29 -0.32 -1.48 18.28
C ILE A 29 -0.46 -1.79 16.80
N GLN A 30 -0.39 -0.78 15.94
CA GLN A 30 -0.39 -0.94 14.50
C GLN A 30 0.79 -1.81 14.04
N GLU A 31 2.00 -1.50 14.51
CA GLU A 31 3.22 -2.24 14.20
C GLU A 31 3.14 -3.70 14.65
N ALA A 32 2.69 -3.96 15.90
CA ALA A 32 2.51 -5.31 16.40
C ALA A 32 1.48 -6.09 15.58
N THR A 33 0.34 -5.47 15.26
CA THR A 33 -0.71 -6.10 14.45
C THR A 33 -0.19 -6.44 13.05
N TYR A 34 0.49 -5.49 12.41
CA TYR A 34 1.07 -5.65 11.07
C TYR A 34 2.16 -6.73 11.05
N ASN A 35 2.99 -6.82 12.09
CA ASN A 35 4.05 -7.82 12.21
C ASN A 35 3.53 -9.21 12.60
N MET A 36 2.35 -9.31 13.20
CA MET A 36 1.68 -10.58 13.49
C MET A 36 1.02 -11.22 12.25
N MET A 37 0.80 -10.45 11.18
CA MET A 37 0.21 -10.96 9.95
C MET A 37 1.18 -11.95 9.28
N GLU A 38 0.62 -13.04 8.75
CA GLU A 38 1.41 -13.93 7.88
C GLU A 38 1.93 -13.13 6.68
N ASP A 39 3.20 -13.35 6.36
CA ASP A 39 3.92 -12.60 5.34
C ASP A 39 3.25 -12.67 3.96
N GLY A 40 2.68 -13.83 3.57
CA GLY A 40 1.90 -13.96 2.34
C GLY A 40 0.62 -13.10 2.34
N THR A 41 -0.09 -13.06 3.46
CA THR A 41 -1.30 -12.24 3.64
C THR A 41 -0.96 -10.75 3.59
N ARG A 42 0.12 -10.34 4.27
CA ARG A 42 0.61 -8.96 4.27
C ARG A 42 0.97 -8.49 2.87
N ARG A 43 1.74 -9.29 2.13
CA ARG A 43 2.08 -8.99 0.73
C ARG A 43 0.85 -8.91 -0.18
N LEU A 44 -0.14 -9.79 0.02
CA LEU A 44 -1.39 -9.74 -0.72
C LEU A 44 -2.13 -8.41 -0.49
N PHE A 45 -2.24 -7.97 0.77
CA PHE A 45 -2.84 -6.67 1.09
C PHE A 45 -2.12 -5.50 0.42
N HIS A 46 -0.79 -5.46 0.48
CA HIS A 46 0.01 -4.46 -0.22
C HIS A 46 -0.25 -4.46 -1.73
N PHE A 47 -0.28 -5.63 -2.35
CA PHE A 47 -0.53 -5.76 -3.78
C PHE A 47 -1.93 -5.28 -4.17
N THR A 48 -2.97 -5.73 -3.49
CA THR A 48 -4.36 -5.35 -3.77
C THR A 48 -4.60 -3.85 -3.55
N TYR A 49 -4.00 -3.29 -2.49
CA TYR A 49 -4.09 -1.85 -2.23
C TYR A 49 -3.33 -1.03 -3.28
N GLY A 50 -2.13 -1.47 -3.67
CA GLY A 50 -1.35 -0.87 -4.76
C GLY A 50 -2.12 -0.84 -6.07
N LEU A 51 -2.77 -1.95 -6.48
CA LEU A 51 -3.61 -1.99 -7.68
C LEU A 51 -4.78 -1.01 -7.64
N SER A 52 -5.39 -0.84 -6.47
CA SER A 52 -6.49 0.12 -6.29
C SER A 52 -5.99 1.56 -6.43
N LEU A 53 -4.79 1.86 -5.92
CA LEU A 53 -4.15 3.17 -6.07
C LEU A 53 -3.67 3.45 -7.50
N VAL A 54 -3.31 2.41 -8.28
CA VAL A 54 -2.98 2.58 -9.70
C VAL A 54 -4.15 3.20 -10.44
N SER A 55 -5.36 2.67 -10.27
CA SER A 55 -6.57 3.21 -10.90
C SER A 55 -6.77 4.69 -10.53
N LEU A 56 -6.65 5.02 -9.25
CA LEU A 56 -6.77 6.39 -8.76
C LEU A 56 -5.69 7.32 -9.35
N SER A 57 -4.45 6.84 -9.43
CA SER A 57 -3.33 7.62 -9.97
C SER A 57 -3.45 7.95 -11.45
N ILE A 58 -4.14 7.09 -12.20
CA ILE A 58 -4.46 7.29 -13.62
C ILE A 58 -5.57 8.33 -13.75
N GLU A 59 -6.60 8.24 -12.91
CA GLU A 59 -7.74 9.16 -12.92
C GLU A 59 -7.37 10.58 -12.47
N GLU A 60 -6.58 10.71 -11.40
CA GLU A 60 -6.24 12.01 -10.81
C GLU A 60 -5.00 12.67 -11.44
N GLY A 61 -4.19 11.91 -12.18
CA GLY A 61 -2.92 12.40 -12.75
C GLY A 61 -1.89 12.85 -11.71
N CYS A 62 -2.06 12.46 -10.44
CA CYS A 62 -1.24 12.93 -9.32
C CYS A 62 0.02 12.07 -9.13
N ASP A 63 1.20 12.66 -9.29
CA ASP A 63 2.49 11.96 -9.11
C ASP A 63 2.69 11.39 -7.70
N GLY A 64 2.11 12.02 -6.66
CA GLY A 64 2.17 11.49 -5.29
C GLY A 64 1.46 10.13 -5.17
N SER A 65 0.30 9.99 -5.81
CA SER A 65 -0.44 8.72 -5.83
C SER A 65 0.29 7.62 -6.63
N LEU A 66 1.07 7.99 -7.65
CA LEU A 66 1.91 7.07 -8.42
C LEU A 66 2.97 6.42 -7.52
N PHE A 67 3.76 7.22 -6.78
CA PHE A 67 4.80 6.69 -5.89
C PHE A 67 4.24 5.80 -4.79
N VAL A 68 3.11 6.20 -4.18
CA VAL A 68 2.44 5.36 -3.18
C VAL A 68 1.97 4.05 -3.81
N ALA A 69 1.36 4.09 -5.00
CA ALA A 69 0.89 2.88 -5.68
C ALA A 69 2.04 1.90 -5.97
N VAL A 70 3.15 2.36 -6.57
CA VAL A 70 4.28 1.47 -6.90
C VAL A 70 4.97 0.93 -5.66
N ASN A 71 5.10 1.72 -4.59
CA ASN A 71 5.66 1.25 -3.32
C ASN A 71 4.82 0.11 -2.73
N GLN A 72 3.48 0.26 -2.76
CA GLN A 72 2.56 -0.79 -2.30
C GLN A 72 2.66 -2.05 -3.17
N LEU A 73 2.72 -1.91 -4.49
CA LEU A 73 2.91 -3.05 -5.40
C LEU A 73 4.24 -3.78 -5.13
N ASN A 74 5.32 -3.03 -4.92
CA ASN A 74 6.65 -3.59 -4.69
C ASN A 74 6.78 -4.29 -3.33
N LEU A 75 6.08 -3.80 -2.29
CA LEU A 75 5.94 -4.51 -1.02
C LEU A 75 5.18 -5.84 -1.17
N GLY A 76 4.23 -5.92 -2.11
CA GLY A 76 3.56 -7.17 -2.46
C GLY A 76 4.48 -8.16 -3.20
N GLY A 77 5.39 -7.65 -4.03
CA GLY A 77 6.41 -8.42 -4.72
C GLY A 77 5.87 -9.37 -5.81
N PRO A 78 6.77 -9.95 -6.63
CA PRO A 78 6.38 -10.74 -7.80
C PRO A 78 5.68 -12.06 -7.44
N ALA A 79 5.96 -12.62 -6.26
CA ALA A 79 5.41 -13.91 -5.83
C ALA A 79 3.88 -13.89 -5.58
N ILE A 80 3.29 -12.70 -5.40
CA ILE A 80 1.84 -12.53 -5.23
C ILE A 80 1.10 -12.38 -6.56
N VAL A 81 1.81 -12.06 -7.65
CA VAL A 81 1.19 -11.81 -8.96
C VAL A 81 0.65 -13.13 -9.53
N GLN A 82 -0.67 -13.23 -9.64
CA GLN A 82 -1.35 -14.45 -10.13
C GLN A 82 -1.65 -14.38 -11.63
N ASP A 83 -1.94 -13.18 -12.14
CA ASP A 83 -2.23 -12.95 -13.55
C ASP A 83 -1.03 -12.27 -14.24
N PRO A 84 -0.47 -12.86 -15.32
CA PRO A 84 0.56 -12.22 -16.13
C PRO A 84 0.23 -10.79 -16.59
N SER A 85 -1.05 -10.48 -16.81
CA SER A 85 -1.49 -9.13 -17.18
C SER A 85 -1.16 -8.09 -16.10
N GLN A 86 -1.24 -8.49 -14.83
CA GLN A 86 -0.90 -7.63 -13.68
C GLN A 86 0.60 -7.35 -13.63
N SER A 87 1.44 -8.30 -14.04
CA SER A 87 2.89 -8.11 -14.11
C SER A 87 3.26 -6.96 -15.07
N PHE A 88 2.61 -6.90 -16.24
CA PHE A 88 2.81 -5.79 -17.18
C PHE A 88 2.36 -4.45 -16.60
N THR A 89 1.23 -4.41 -15.89
CA THR A 89 0.77 -3.20 -15.19
C THR A 89 1.79 -2.75 -14.15
N VAL A 90 2.28 -3.65 -13.30
CA VAL A 90 3.26 -3.35 -12.26
C VAL A 90 4.56 -2.82 -12.87
N ALA A 91 5.08 -3.50 -13.91
CA ALA A 91 6.30 -3.06 -14.59
C ALA A 91 6.13 -1.70 -15.28
N GLY A 92 4.99 -1.46 -15.93
CA GLY A 92 4.67 -0.18 -16.57
C GLY A 92 4.57 0.97 -15.57
N MET A 93 3.95 0.74 -14.41
CA MET A 93 3.84 1.73 -13.34
C MET A 93 5.19 2.03 -12.70
N ASN A 94 6.00 1.01 -12.42
CA ASN A 94 7.36 1.16 -11.93
C ASN A 94 8.25 1.95 -12.92
N LEU A 95 8.18 1.64 -14.22
CA LEU A 95 8.90 2.40 -15.26
C LEU A 95 8.50 3.88 -15.26
N ARG A 96 7.19 4.17 -15.13
CA ARG A 96 6.69 5.55 -15.05
C ARG A 96 7.22 6.26 -13.80
N ALA A 97 7.17 5.59 -12.64
CA ALA A 97 7.67 6.15 -11.38
C ALA A 97 9.20 6.38 -11.42
N GLY A 98 9.97 5.44 -11.97
CA GLY A 98 11.41 5.58 -12.14
C GLY A 98 11.78 6.76 -13.04
N LYS A 99 11.09 6.94 -14.17
CA LYS A 99 11.27 8.12 -15.03
C LYS A 99 10.94 9.42 -14.30
N LYS A 100 9.84 9.44 -13.55
CA LYS A 100 9.45 10.62 -12.76
C LYS A 100 10.50 10.97 -11.70
N ALA A 101 11.02 9.96 -10.99
CA ALA A 101 12.08 10.16 -10.01
C ALA A 101 13.36 10.72 -10.66
N MET A 102 13.74 10.23 -11.85
CA MET A 102 14.86 10.81 -12.62
C MET A 102 14.61 12.28 -13.02
N GLU A 103 13.40 12.65 -13.44
CA GLU A 103 13.04 14.05 -13.73
C GLU A 103 13.19 14.94 -12.50
N MET A 104 12.95 14.39 -11.31
CA MET A 104 13.14 15.05 -10.01
C MET A 104 14.59 14.99 -9.51
N SER A 105 15.52 14.42 -10.28
CA SER A 105 16.92 14.16 -9.91
C SER A 105 17.09 13.26 -8.67
N ASP A 106 16.08 12.44 -8.36
CA ASP A 106 16.13 11.42 -7.31
C ASP A 106 16.49 10.06 -7.92
N TYR A 107 17.78 9.88 -8.19
CA TYR A 107 18.30 8.68 -8.86
C TYR A 107 18.25 7.44 -7.97
N GLU A 108 18.27 7.60 -6.64
CA GLU A 108 18.16 6.48 -5.70
C GLU A 108 16.76 5.88 -5.75
N THR A 109 15.74 6.74 -5.66
CA THR A 109 14.34 6.31 -5.81
C THR A 109 14.10 5.73 -7.20
N ALA A 110 14.63 6.37 -8.26
CA ALA A 110 14.51 5.85 -9.62
C ALA A 110 15.08 4.43 -9.77
N TYR A 111 16.27 4.18 -9.21
CA TYR A 111 16.91 2.88 -9.24
C TYR A 111 16.09 1.81 -8.51
N SER A 112 15.40 2.17 -7.42
CA SER A 112 14.55 1.23 -6.68
C SER A 112 13.31 0.75 -7.46
N TYR A 113 12.95 1.44 -8.55
CA TYR A 113 11.80 1.12 -9.41
C TYR A 113 12.16 0.41 -10.72
N PHE A 114 13.44 0.20 -11.03
CA PHE A 114 13.87 -0.56 -12.21
C PHE A 114 14.28 -1.98 -11.85
#